data_AF-A0A7J7KSL1-F1
#
_entry.id   AF-A0A7J7KSL1-F1
#
_cell.length_a   1.000
_cell.length_b   1.000
_cell.length_c   1.000
_cell.angle_alpha   90.00
_cell.angle_beta   90.00
_cell.angle_gamma   90.00
#
_symmetry.space_group_name_H-M   'P 1'
#
loop_
_entity.id
_entity.type
_entity.pdbx_description
1 polymer ?
#
loop_
_entity_poly.entity_id
_entity_poly.type
_entity_poly.pdbx_seq_one_letter_code
_entity_poly.pdbx_strand_id
1 'polypeptide(L)'
;MMIQIIIMILLFKEDLQRFADTIENCNYIMRLFSLSDETNQPCYVLKFKDTHIMLDCGMDLNSLLNFMPIFNIKSKESSQYGNVVVHANNSLDNAIPCNIKEVNRRFFFDSEPMVSTPEIDAINLNNLDAIIVSNYLSILALPFVTEGTGFKGTIYATDPTVQTGRHLMEELIKYLGEAETCHDSLRLLDDNISGVPAELLTALSTNHRWRQIYTQENVNSCLSRVHTVAYNEKNSIFGLLNIMAISSGYCIGSCNWIIDSDHERITYIAGSCALTTHPRKSDVMIITNLNRSPTQNPDAMISEFTTATVETLKKGGNVLVPCLPCGVTFDMFECLANHLKLSNLHTYQCISYQSEQKPVWLTPTSTPSG
;
A
#
# COMPACT_ATOMS: atom_id res chain seq x y z
N MET A 1 17.96 -13.85 0.27
CA MET A 1 17.74 -15.20 0.82
C MET A 1 16.45 -15.70 0.18
N MET A 2 16.52 -16.58 -0.83
CA MET A 2 15.32 -17.07 -1.54
C MET A 2 14.40 -17.77 -0.54
N ILE A 3 13.34 -17.08 -0.11
CA ILE A 3 12.22 -17.75 0.52
C ILE A 3 11.48 -18.44 -0.62
N GLN A 4 11.89 -19.67 -0.92
CA GLN A 4 10.98 -20.62 -1.54
C GLN A 4 9.77 -20.68 -0.60
N ILE A 5 8.70 -19.98 -0.96
CA ILE A 5 7.38 -20.21 -0.38
C ILE A 5 7.02 -21.62 -0.85
N ILE A 6 7.41 -22.59 -0.02
CA ILE A 6 6.88 -23.93 -0.06
C ILE A 6 5.39 -23.75 0.16
N ILE A 7 4.63 -23.97 -0.92
CA ILE A 7 3.21 -24.24 -0.88
C ILE A 7 3.00 -25.29 0.21
N MET A 8 2.45 -24.87 1.35
CA MET A 8 2.09 -25.78 2.43
C MET A 8 0.80 -26.51 2.02
N ILE A 9 0.92 -27.42 1.07
CA ILE A 9 -0.01 -28.54 0.94
C ILE A 9 0.46 -29.55 1.99
N LEU A 10 -0.34 -29.74 3.05
CA LEU A 10 -0.15 -30.80 4.03
C LEU A 10 -0.33 -32.16 3.33
N LEU A 11 0.76 -32.75 2.85
CA LEU A 11 0.80 -34.14 2.38
C LEU A 11 1.90 -34.90 3.12
N PHE A 12 1.60 -36.15 3.46
CA PHE A 12 2.47 -37.06 4.20
C PHE A 12 3.78 -37.33 3.42
N LYS A 13 4.88 -37.47 4.16
CA LYS A 13 6.26 -37.56 3.67
C LYS A 13 6.52 -38.72 2.68
N GLU A 14 5.68 -39.75 2.68
CA GLU A 14 5.80 -40.91 1.77
C GLU A 14 5.13 -40.68 0.39
N ASP A 15 4.24 -39.70 0.26
CA ASP A 15 3.59 -39.36 -1.01
C ASP A 15 4.42 -38.37 -1.87
N LEU A 16 5.41 -37.71 -1.26
CA LEU A 16 6.23 -36.69 -1.92
C LEU A 16 7.06 -37.25 -3.09
N GLN A 17 7.55 -38.48 -2.97
CA GLN A 17 8.42 -39.11 -3.98
C GLN A 17 7.62 -39.54 -5.22
N ARG A 18 6.42 -40.12 -5.03
CA ARG A 18 5.51 -40.47 -6.13
C ARG A 18 4.91 -39.23 -6.80
N PHE A 19 4.71 -38.15 -6.05
CA PHE A 19 4.21 -36.88 -6.57
C PHE A 19 5.29 -36.15 -7.41
N ALA A 20 6.55 -36.18 -6.98
CA ALA A 20 7.67 -35.58 -7.72
C ALA A 20 7.87 -36.22 -9.11
N ASP A 21 7.82 -37.56 -9.21
CA ASP A 21 7.96 -38.28 -10.50
C ASP A 21 6.76 -38.06 -11.45
N THR A 22 5.59 -37.69 -10.90
CA THR A 22 4.38 -37.36 -11.68
C THR A 22 4.42 -35.90 -12.19
N ILE A 23 5.15 -35.01 -11.52
CA ILE A 23 5.22 -33.57 -11.82
C ILE A 23 6.12 -33.25 -13.03
N GLU A 24 7.23 -33.97 -13.24
CA GLU A 24 8.13 -33.70 -14.38
C GLU A 24 7.48 -33.94 -15.75
N ASN A 25 6.38 -34.71 -15.81
CA ASN A 25 5.64 -35.00 -17.05
C ASN A 25 4.38 -34.13 -17.25
N CYS A 26 4.08 -33.19 -16.36
CA CYS A 26 2.85 -32.39 -16.45
C CYS A 26 3.12 -30.96 -16.93
N ASN A 27 2.72 -30.66 -18.18
CA ASN A 27 2.61 -29.29 -18.73
C ASN A 27 1.56 -28.40 -18.01
N TYR A 28 1.10 -28.77 -16.82
CA TYR A 28 -0.06 -28.19 -16.12
C TYR A 28 0.27 -27.69 -14.70
N ILE A 29 1.50 -27.23 -14.46
CA ILE A 29 1.90 -26.77 -13.12
C ILE A 29 1.50 -25.31 -12.93
N MET A 30 0.50 -25.05 -12.08
CA MET A 30 0.26 -23.72 -11.53
C MET A 30 1.45 -23.31 -10.65
N ARG A 31 2.01 -22.11 -10.86
CA ARG A 31 3.09 -21.56 -10.03
C ARG A 31 2.74 -20.17 -9.54
N LEU A 32 2.98 -19.90 -8.26
CA LEU A 32 2.79 -18.59 -7.65
C LEU A 32 4.14 -18.09 -7.13
N PHE A 33 4.58 -16.93 -7.58
CA PHE A 33 5.81 -16.27 -7.15
C PHE A 33 5.46 -15.02 -6.36
N SER A 34 6.00 -14.83 -5.15
CA SER A 34 5.89 -13.57 -4.43
C SER A 34 6.98 -12.62 -4.87
N LEU A 35 6.62 -11.36 -5.13
CA LEU A 35 7.55 -10.25 -5.40
C LEU A 35 7.63 -9.28 -4.22
N SER A 36 6.86 -9.53 -3.16
CA SER A 36 6.84 -8.71 -1.95
C SER A 36 7.16 -9.58 -0.74
N ASP A 37 7.96 -9.03 0.17
CA ASP A 37 8.16 -9.61 1.50
C ASP A 37 7.09 -9.11 2.49
N GLU A 38 6.36 -8.06 2.11
CA GLU A 38 5.39 -7.41 2.98
C GLU A 38 4.01 -8.05 2.85
N THR A 39 3.58 -8.65 3.95
CA THR A 39 2.32 -9.40 4.07
C THR A 39 1.06 -8.57 3.77
N ASN A 40 1.14 -7.23 3.88
CA ASN A 40 0.01 -6.31 3.66
C ASN A 40 0.13 -5.51 2.34
N GLN A 41 1.20 -5.74 1.58
CA GLN A 41 1.42 -5.13 0.27
C GLN A 41 1.64 -6.26 -0.75
N PRO A 42 0.56 -6.95 -1.14
CA PRO A 42 0.64 -8.15 -1.95
C PRO A 42 1.13 -7.79 -3.34
N CYS A 43 1.98 -8.66 -3.87
CA CYS A 43 2.43 -8.58 -5.25
C CYS A 43 2.90 -9.98 -5.66
N TYR A 44 2.12 -10.64 -6.50
CA TYR A 44 2.39 -12.03 -6.91
C TYR A 44 2.37 -12.17 -8.43
N VAL A 45 3.11 -13.15 -8.94
CA VAL A 45 2.97 -13.61 -10.32
C VAL A 45 2.42 -15.03 -10.31
N LEU A 46 1.23 -15.17 -10.88
CA LEU A 46 0.57 -16.43 -11.14
C LEU A 46 0.89 -16.89 -12.56
N LYS A 47 1.55 -18.04 -12.69
CA LYS A 47 1.70 -18.76 -13.96
C LYS A 47 0.69 -19.89 -14.01
N PHE A 48 -0.23 -19.84 -14.96
CA PHE A 48 -1.30 -20.82 -15.11
C PHE A 48 -1.76 -20.93 -16.56
N LYS A 49 -1.83 -22.15 -17.11
CA LYS A 49 -2.28 -22.44 -18.49
C LYS A 49 -1.64 -21.52 -19.55
N ASP A 50 -0.31 -21.45 -19.54
CA ASP A 50 0.50 -20.60 -20.43
C ASP A 50 0.23 -19.09 -20.35
N THR A 51 -0.46 -18.65 -19.28
CA THR A 51 -0.63 -17.23 -18.97
C THR A 51 0.19 -16.85 -17.74
N HIS A 52 0.70 -15.62 -17.74
CA HIS A 52 1.37 -14.99 -16.62
C HIS A 52 0.57 -13.77 -16.15
N ILE A 53 -0.10 -13.90 -15.02
CA ILE A 53 -0.93 -12.86 -14.43
C ILE A 53 -0.24 -12.32 -13.18
N MET A 54 -0.05 -11.01 -13.12
CA MET A 54 0.36 -10.34 -11.89
C MET A 54 -0.87 -10.03 -11.03
N LEU A 55 -0.85 -10.49 -9.78
CA LEU A 55 -1.89 -10.26 -8.78
C LEU A 55 -1.41 -9.15 -7.86
N ASP A 56 -2.06 -7.98 -7.95
CA ASP A 56 -1.74 -6.75 -7.23
C ASP A 56 -0.31 -6.20 -7.45
N CYS A 57 -0.19 -4.88 -7.27
CA CYS A 57 1.03 -4.08 -7.35
C CYS A 57 1.14 -3.21 -6.09
N GLY A 58 1.22 -3.83 -4.92
CA GLY A 58 1.42 -3.13 -3.65
C GLY A 58 2.76 -2.39 -3.59
N MET A 59 2.79 -1.27 -2.88
CA MET A 59 4.00 -0.48 -2.62
C MET A 59 4.19 -0.32 -1.12
N ASP A 60 5.41 -0.50 -0.62
CA ASP A 60 5.70 -0.36 0.80
C ASP A 60 6.20 1.06 1.14
N LEU A 61 5.33 1.78 1.85
CA LEU A 61 5.59 3.13 2.35
C LEU A 61 6.37 3.13 3.68
N ASN A 62 6.58 1.99 4.34
CA ASN A 62 7.31 1.95 5.62
C ASN A 62 8.79 2.33 5.45
N SER A 63 9.34 2.12 4.26
CA SER A 63 10.66 2.63 3.86
C SER A 63 10.85 4.12 4.16
N LEU A 64 9.80 4.93 4.04
CA LEU A 64 9.82 6.38 4.33
C LEU A 64 10.15 6.69 5.80
N LEU A 65 9.88 5.77 6.72
CA LEU A 65 10.17 5.94 8.16
C LEU A 65 11.68 5.93 8.47
N ASN A 66 12.52 5.57 7.49
CA ASN A 66 13.98 5.61 7.62
C ASN A 66 14.56 6.98 7.22
N PHE A 67 13.75 7.89 6.69
CA PHE A 67 14.18 9.19 6.18
C PHE A 67 13.76 10.32 7.11
N MET A 68 14.50 11.42 7.05
CA MET A 68 14.10 12.65 7.73
C MET A 68 12.74 13.14 7.21
N PRO A 69 11.83 13.57 8.09
CA PRO A 69 10.56 14.14 7.66
C PRO A 69 10.76 15.33 6.72
N ILE A 70 10.00 15.38 5.64
CA ILE A 70 10.00 16.52 4.72
C ILE A 70 9.18 17.65 5.35
N PHE A 71 9.80 18.80 5.57
CA PHE A 71 9.12 20.00 6.08
C PHE A 71 8.85 20.98 4.94
N ASN A 72 7.71 20.83 4.23
CA ASN A 72 7.28 21.76 3.17
C ASN A 72 6.66 23.07 3.71
N ILE A 73 7.14 23.56 4.85
CA ILE A 73 6.63 24.79 5.45
C ILE A 73 7.36 25.99 4.81
N LYS A 74 6.78 26.56 3.74
CA LYS A 74 7.17 27.88 3.19
C LYS A 74 6.76 29.04 4.12
N SER A 75 6.84 28.88 5.44
CA SER A 75 6.61 29.98 6.37
C SER A 75 7.94 30.68 6.65
N LYS A 76 7.99 31.98 6.40
CA LYS A 76 9.02 32.89 6.91
C LYS A 76 9.08 32.92 8.45
N GLU A 77 8.24 32.14 9.13
CA GLU A 77 8.08 32.04 10.59
C GLU A 77 8.63 30.72 11.17
N SER A 78 9.21 29.84 10.35
CA SER A 78 9.98 28.66 10.83
C SER A 78 11.27 29.05 11.58
N SER A 79 11.53 30.35 11.76
CA SER A 79 12.53 30.86 12.70
C SER A 79 12.01 30.99 14.15
N GLN A 80 10.71 30.76 14.43
CA GLN A 80 10.13 30.89 15.78
C GLN A 80 9.72 29.56 16.42
N TYR A 81 9.17 28.61 15.65
CA TYR A 81 9.29 27.21 16.03
C TYR A 81 10.70 26.86 15.63
N GLY A 82 11.62 26.92 16.60
CA GLY A 82 13.02 26.67 16.35
C GLY A 82 13.10 25.51 15.38
N ASN A 83 13.97 25.64 14.37
CA ASN A 83 14.68 24.47 13.85
C ASN A 83 14.73 23.51 15.03
N VAL A 84 14.17 22.30 14.92
CA VAL A 84 14.58 21.26 15.85
C VAL A 84 16.09 21.32 15.67
N VAL A 85 16.75 21.99 16.61
CA VAL A 85 18.18 22.08 16.64
C VAL A 85 18.42 20.66 17.01
N VAL A 86 18.60 19.84 15.98
CA VAL A 86 19.38 18.65 16.05
C VAL A 86 20.66 19.23 16.61
N HIS A 87 20.77 19.20 17.93
CA HIS A 87 22.02 19.34 18.61
C HIS A 87 22.78 18.15 18.04
N ALA A 88 23.46 18.39 16.91
CA ALA A 88 24.63 17.64 16.56
C ALA A 88 25.48 17.83 17.80
N ASN A 89 25.42 16.83 18.68
CA ASN A 89 26.34 16.73 19.77
C ASN A 89 27.68 16.61 19.07
N ASN A 90 28.36 17.75 18.89
CA ASN A 90 29.74 17.84 18.42
C ASN A 90 30.67 17.29 19.51
N SER A 91 30.39 16.06 19.93
CA SER A 91 31.10 15.32 20.94
C SER A 91 30.81 13.83 20.74
N LEU A 92 31.13 13.31 19.55
CA LEU A 92 31.84 12.05 19.40
C LEU A 92 32.55 12.05 18.04
N ASP A 93 33.87 11.93 18.09
CA ASP A 93 34.79 11.88 16.96
C ASP A 93 34.38 10.83 15.91
N ASN A 94 34.47 11.22 14.63
CA ASN A 94 34.68 10.36 13.45
C ASN A 94 33.91 9.01 13.39
N ALA A 95 32.74 8.96 12.72
CA ALA A 95 32.30 7.74 12.01
C ALA A 95 30.99 7.88 11.21
N ILE A 96 30.08 8.80 11.53
CA ILE A 96 28.73 8.80 10.91
C ILE A 96 28.78 9.53 9.55
N PRO A 97 28.36 8.89 8.44
CA PRO A 97 28.25 9.55 7.13
C PRO A 97 27.43 10.84 7.19
N CYS A 98 27.81 11.85 6.39
CA CYS A 98 27.14 13.17 6.35
C CYS A 98 25.64 13.12 6.01
N ASN A 99 25.16 12.00 5.49
CA ASN A 99 23.78 11.79 5.03
C ASN A 99 22.90 11.13 6.11
N ILE A 100 23.36 11.07 7.36
CA ILE A 100 22.63 10.46 8.49
C ILE A 100 22.48 11.48 9.62
N LYS A 101 21.25 11.65 10.10
CA LYS A 101 20.91 12.51 11.24
C LYS A 101 20.34 11.69 12.39
N GLU A 102 20.73 12.05 13.61
CA GLU A 102 20.16 11.50 14.83
C GLU A 102 19.07 12.43 15.39
N VAL A 103 17.87 11.91 15.63
CA VAL A 103 16.78 12.63 16.31
C VAL A 103 16.24 11.74 17.42
N ASN A 104 16.29 12.22 18.66
CA ASN A 104 15.79 11.48 19.84
C ASN A 104 16.33 10.04 19.95
N ARG A 105 17.64 9.84 19.71
CA ARG A 105 18.32 8.53 19.72
C ARG A 105 17.89 7.56 18.61
N ARG A 106 17.21 8.04 17.57
CA ARG A 106 16.91 7.28 16.36
C ARG A 106 17.63 7.93 15.18
N PHE A 107 18.14 7.10 14.28
CA PHE A 107 18.88 7.56 13.11
C PHE A 107 18.02 7.55 11.86
N PHE A 108 18.22 8.55 11.01
CA PHE A 108 17.48 8.75 9.76
C PHE A 108 18.42 9.15 8.63
N PHE A 109 18.06 8.77 7.41
CA PHE A 109 18.69 9.30 6.20
C PHE A 109 18.23 10.73 5.95
N ASP A 110 19.21 11.64 5.86
CA ASP A 110 19.02 13.03 5.46
C ASP A 110 19.16 13.16 3.95
N SER A 111 18.24 12.54 3.22
CA SER A 111 18.21 12.52 1.77
C SER A 111 16.77 12.54 1.26
N GLU A 112 16.60 12.62 -0.05
CA GLU A 112 15.29 12.44 -0.67
C GLU A 112 14.68 11.09 -0.25
N PRO A 113 13.43 11.07 0.24
CA PRO A 113 12.80 9.84 0.69
C PRO A 113 12.42 8.95 -0.49
N MET A 114 12.64 7.65 -0.30
CA MET A 114 12.38 6.65 -1.31
C MET A 114 11.36 5.64 -0.81
N VAL A 115 10.48 5.22 -1.70
CA VAL A 115 9.48 4.18 -1.47
C VAL A 115 10.06 2.81 -1.84
N SER A 116 9.63 1.75 -1.18
CA SER A 116 10.06 0.39 -1.51
C SER A 116 9.08 -0.24 -2.49
N THR A 117 9.57 -0.64 -3.66
CA THR A 117 8.77 -1.35 -4.66
C THR A 117 8.83 -2.87 -4.45
N PRO A 118 7.95 -3.65 -5.08
CA PRO A 118 8.15 -5.09 -5.25
C PRO A 118 9.47 -5.39 -5.96
N GLU A 119 9.96 -6.62 -5.87
CA GLU A 119 11.13 -7.15 -6.58
C GLU A 119 10.84 -7.33 -8.09
N ILE A 120 10.53 -6.23 -8.76
CA ILE A 120 10.20 -6.20 -10.19
C ILE A 120 11.37 -6.64 -11.06
N ASP A 121 12.60 -6.40 -10.61
CA ASP A 121 13.83 -6.78 -11.33
C ASP A 121 14.06 -8.31 -11.36
N ALA A 122 13.38 -9.06 -10.49
CA ALA A 122 13.47 -10.52 -10.44
C ALA A 122 12.71 -11.20 -11.60
N ILE A 123 11.87 -10.47 -12.34
CA ILE A 123 11.03 -11.01 -13.41
C ILE A 123 11.11 -10.19 -14.70
N ASN A 124 10.92 -10.85 -15.84
CA ASN A 124 10.77 -10.15 -17.11
C ASN A 124 9.31 -9.71 -17.31
N LEU A 125 9.04 -8.42 -17.07
CA LEU A 125 7.71 -7.82 -17.16
C LEU A 125 7.13 -7.81 -18.59
N ASN A 126 7.96 -7.96 -19.64
CA ASN A 126 7.48 -8.13 -21.02
C ASN A 126 6.66 -9.41 -21.21
N ASN A 127 6.87 -10.42 -20.36
CA ASN A 127 6.21 -11.71 -20.45
C ASN A 127 4.92 -11.77 -19.63
N LEU A 128 4.52 -10.67 -18.99
CA LEU A 128 3.25 -10.59 -18.27
C LEU A 128 2.12 -10.27 -19.23
N ASP A 129 1.08 -11.10 -19.16
CA ASP A 129 -0.08 -11.02 -20.02
C ASP A 129 -1.14 -10.07 -19.47
N ALA A 130 -1.28 -10.08 -18.15
CA ALA A 130 -2.23 -9.24 -17.45
C ALA A 130 -1.76 -8.86 -16.05
N ILE A 131 -2.29 -7.74 -15.55
CA ILE A 131 -2.21 -7.33 -14.15
C ILE A 131 -3.65 -7.19 -13.67
N ILE A 132 -3.99 -7.79 -12.53
CA ILE A 132 -5.29 -7.59 -11.88
C ILE A 132 -5.08 -6.89 -10.54
N VAL A 133 -5.85 -5.84 -10.29
CA VAL A 133 -5.68 -4.95 -9.14
C VAL A 133 -6.92 -4.98 -8.27
N SER A 134 -6.74 -5.28 -6.99
CA SER A 134 -7.83 -5.59 -6.07
C SER A 134 -8.37 -4.37 -5.33
N ASN A 135 -7.52 -3.40 -5.01
CA ASN A 135 -7.89 -2.19 -4.27
C ASN A 135 -6.91 -1.03 -4.54
N TYR A 136 -7.24 0.15 -4.03
CA TYR A 136 -6.49 1.39 -4.28
C TYR A 136 -5.08 1.42 -3.67
N LEU A 137 -4.77 0.61 -2.65
CA LEU A 137 -3.41 0.49 -2.11
C LEU A 137 -2.56 -0.45 -2.97
N SER A 138 -3.22 -1.45 -3.55
CA SER A 138 -2.60 -2.47 -4.41
C SER A 138 -2.32 -1.99 -5.83
N ILE A 139 -2.59 -0.71 -6.15
CA ILE A 139 -2.28 -0.10 -7.44
C ILE A 139 -1.01 0.75 -7.39
N LEU A 140 -0.48 1.04 -6.19
CA LEU A 140 0.51 2.11 -6.00
C LEU A 140 1.86 1.85 -6.68
N ALA A 141 2.27 0.59 -6.84
CA ALA A 141 3.51 0.27 -7.56
C ALA A 141 3.33 0.17 -9.09
N LEU A 142 2.10 0.34 -9.60
CA LEU A 142 1.80 0.14 -11.02
C LEU A 142 2.62 1.03 -11.98
N PRO A 143 2.92 2.32 -11.66
CA PRO A 143 3.81 3.12 -12.51
C PRO A 143 5.21 2.50 -12.64
N PHE A 144 5.77 1.91 -11.58
CA PHE A 144 7.08 1.23 -11.62
C PHE A 144 7.06 -0.05 -12.45
N VAL A 145 5.90 -0.72 -12.50
CA VAL A 145 5.72 -1.95 -13.29
C VAL A 145 5.52 -1.66 -14.76
N THR A 146 4.93 -0.51 -15.10
CA THR A 146 4.41 -0.26 -16.45
C THR A 146 5.25 0.73 -17.24
N GLU A 147 5.96 1.65 -16.58
CA GLU A 147 6.78 2.67 -17.22
C GLU A 147 8.25 2.21 -17.30
N GLY A 148 8.82 2.19 -18.52
CA GLY A 148 10.23 1.84 -18.74
C GLY A 148 10.58 0.34 -18.65
N THR A 149 9.60 -0.55 -18.43
CA THR A 149 9.82 -1.99 -18.22
C THR A 149 9.49 -2.86 -19.44
N GLY A 150 8.82 -2.28 -20.44
CA GLY A 150 8.36 -2.98 -21.65
C GLY A 150 7.07 -3.81 -21.47
N PHE A 151 6.41 -3.74 -20.31
CA PHE A 151 5.10 -4.36 -20.08
C PHE A 151 4.08 -3.96 -21.17
N LYS A 152 3.43 -4.97 -21.77
CA LYS A 152 2.45 -4.82 -22.87
C LYS A 152 1.09 -5.48 -22.58
N GLY A 153 0.96 -6.15 -21.44
CA GLY A 153 -0.26 -6.82 -21.06
C GLY A 153 -1.40 -5.86 -20.73
N THR A 154 -2.56 -6.41 -20.43
CA THR A 154 -3.76 -5.63 -20.05
C THR A 154 -3.84 -5.49 -18.54
N ILE A 155 -4.15 -4.30 -18.05
CA ILE A 155 -4.32 -4.03 -16.62
C ILE A 155 -5.81 -3.97 -16.32
N TYR A 156 -6.29 -4.73 -15.34
CA TYR A 156 -7.69 -4.79 -14.95
C TYR A 156 -7.88 -4.28 -13.52
N ALA A 157 -8.80 -3.35 -13.34
CA ALA A 157 -9.18 -2.81 -12.04
C ALA A 157 -10.61 -2.28 -12.09
N THR A 158 -11.25 -2.11 -10.94
CA THR A 158 -12.54 -1.41 -10.89
C THR A 158 -12.32 0.10 -11.02
N ASP A 159 -13.27 0.83 -11.62
CA ASP A 159 -13.15 2.29 -11.78
C ASP A 159 -12.92 3.02 -10.43
N PRO A 160 -13.66 2.74 -9.33
CA PRO A 160 -13.41 3.44 -8.07
C PRO A 160 -12.02 3.17 -7.48
N THR A 161 -11.45 1.98 -7.71
CA THR A 161 -10.06 1.65 -7.35
C THR A 161 -9.07 2.51 -8.12
N VAL A 162 -9.29 2.68 -9.43
CA VAL A 162 -8.44 3.54 -10.29
C VAL A 162 -8.53 5.00 -9.85
N GLN A 163 -9.73 5.53 -9.62
CA GLN A 163 -9.90 6.92 -9.21
C GLN A 163 -9.27 7.19 -7.85
N THR A 164 -9.52 6.32 -6.87
CA THR A 164 -8.96 6.50 -5.51
C THR A 164 -7.44 6.29 -5.51
N GLY A 165 -6.95 5.33 -6.28
CA GLY A 165 -5.53 5.11 -6.52
C GLY A 165 -4.85 6.35 -7.10
N ARG A 166 -5.45 6.96 -8.15
CA ARG A 166 -4.96 8.22 -8.75
C ARG A 166 -4.76 9.32 -7.71
N HIS A 167 -5.77 9.59 -6.89
CA HIS A 167 -5.69 10.64 -5.86
C HIS A 167 -4.55 10.36 -4.87
N LEU A 168 -4.39 9.11 -4.45
CA LEU A 168 -3.31 8.74 -3.53
C LEU A 168 -1.93 8.84 -4.21
N MET A 169 -1.82 8.48 -5.49
CA MET A 169 -0.58 8.65 -6.27
C MET A 169 -0.20 10.13 -6.41
N GLU A 170 -1.16 11.01 -6.70
CA GLU A 170 -0.98 12.46 -6.83
C GLU A 170 -0.56 13.09 -5.50
N GLU A 171 -1.15 12.63 -4.40
CA GLU A 171 -0.77 13.06 -3.04
C GLU A 171 0.66 12.63 -2.68
N LEU A 172 1.04 11.40 -3.02
CA LEU A 172 2.42 10.92 -2.84
C LEU A 172 3.42 11.75 -3.66
N ILE A 173 3.10 12.07 -4.91
CA ILE A 173 3.93 12.94 -5.75
C ILE A 173 4.11 14.31 -5.10
N LYS A 174 3.03 14.91 -4.60
CA LYS A 174 3.09 16.23 -3.97
C LYS A 174 3.95 16.24 -2.72
N TYR A 175 3.79 15.25 -1.84
CA TYR A 175 4.53 15.23 -0.59
C TYR A 175 5.96 14.74 -0.74
N LEU A 176 6.21 13.75 -1.61
CA LEU A 176 7.55 13.16 -1.76
C LEU A 176 8.36 13.81 -2.89
N GLY A 177 7.72 14.22 -3.98
CA GLY A 177 8.39 14.78 -5.16
C GLY A 177 8.76 16.26 -5.07
N GLU A 178 8.16 17.02 -4.14
CA GLU A 178 8.54 18.42 -3.86
C GLU A 178 9.61 18.55 -2.77
N ALA A 179 10.20 17.46 -2.31
CA ALA A 179 11.19 17.46 -1.24
C ALA A 179 12.49 18.16 -1.69
N GLU A 180 12.65 19.44 -1.35
CA GLU A 180 13.93 20.14 -1.46
C GLU A 180 14.92 19.48 -0.47
N THR A 181 15.81 18.61 -0.95
CA THR A 181 16.84 17.98 -0.11
C THR A 181 18.25 18.35 -0.55
N CYS A 182 19.14 18.45 0.44
CA CYS A 182 20.54 18.79 0.24
C CYS A 182 21.20 17.73 -0.64
N HIS A 183 21.91 18.20 -1.67
CA HIS A 183 22.61 17.40 -2.66
C HIS A 183 23.46 16.29 -2.01
N ASP A 184 22.99 15.05 -2.03
CA ASP A 184 23.80 13.84 -2.24
C ASP A 184 22.92 12.59 -2.25
N SER A 185 23.02 11.80 -3.32
CA SER A 185 22.25 10.57 -3.49
C SER A 185 22.66 9.51 -2.47
N LEU A 186 21.71 8.76 -1.90
CA LEU A 186 21.99 7.59 -1.04
C LEU A 186 22.90 6.53 -1.68
N ARG A 187 23.09 6.59 -3.00
CA ARG A 187 24.07 5.78 -3.74
C ARG A 187 25.50 5.90 -3.19
N LEU A 188 25.83 6.99 -2.49
CA LEU A 188 27.15 7.17 -1.86
C LEU A 188 27.35 6.33 -0.58
N LEU A 189 26.31 5.70 -0.03
CA LEU A 189 26.42 4.80 1.13
C LEU A 189 26.79 3.37 0.77
N ASP A 190 26.63 2.97 -0.50
CA ASP A 190 27.01 1.63 -0.96
C ASP A 190 28.52 1.38 -0.83
N ASP A 191 29.33 2.44 -0.86
CA ASP A 191 30.80 2.36 -0.82
C ASP A 191 31.42 2.48 0.59
N ASN A 192 30.67 2.98 1.60
CA ASN A 192 31.19 3.23 2.95
C ASN A 192 30.16 2.90 4.06
N ILE A 193 29.88 1.61 4.24
CA ILE A 193 28.98 1.09 5.30
C ILE A 193 29.60 1.25 6.71
N SER A 194 30.92 1.45 6.80
CA SER A 194 31.63 1.66 8.06
C SER A 194 31.14 2.95 8.73
N GLY A 195 30.34 2.82 9.79
CA GLY A 195 29.82 3.95 10.56
C GLY A 195 28.30 4.17 10.47
N VAL A 196 27.59 3.36 9.67
CA VAL A 196 26.12 3.36 9.66
C VAL A 196 25.58 2.63 10.91
N PRO A 197 24.64 3.24 11.66
CA PRO A 197 23.99 2.60 12.80
C PRO A 197 23.25 1.30 12.43
N ALA A 198 23.24 0.32 13.34
CA ALA A 198 22.64 -1.01 13.10
C ALA A 198 21.16 -0.97 12.67
N GLU A 199 20.40 0.00 13.18
CA GLU A 199 19.00 0.24 12.79
C GLU A 199 18.87 0.54 11.30
N LEU A 200 19.75 1.40 10.77
CA LEU A 200 19.76 1.77 9.35
C LEU A 200 20.43 0.70 8.48
N LEU A 201 21.39 -0.07 9.00
CA LEU A 201 21.95 -1.23 8.28
C LEU A 201 20.87 -2.25 7.92
N THR A 202 19.92 -2.47 8.84
CA THR A 202 18.78 -3.37 8.59
C THR A 202 17.91 -2.82 7.46
N ALA A 203 17.64 -1.52 7.44
CA ALA A 203 16.89 -0.87 6.36
C ALA A 203 17.63 -0.98 5.01
N LEU A 204 18.95 -0.76 5.00
CA LEU A 204 19.79 -0.84 3.79
C LEU A 204 19.80 -2.23 3.15
N SER A 205 19.52 -3.31 3.89
CA SER A 205 19.40 -4.65 3.30
C SER A 205 18.33 -4.73 2.19
N THR A 206 17.36 -3.81 2.19
CA THR A 206 16.28 -3.72 1.19
C THR A 206 16.44 -2.56 0.20
N ASN A 207 17.58 -1.85 0.23
CA ASN A 207 17.81 -0.64 -0.56
C ASN A 207 17.69 -0.86 -2.08
N HIS A 208 18.00 -2.06 -2.56
CA HIS A 208 17.91 -2.45 -3.96
C HIS A 208 16.48 -2.32 -4.53
N ARG A 209 15.45 -2.27 -3.67
CA ARG A 209 14.05 -2.04 -4.05
C ARG A 209 13.58 -0.60 -3.85
N TRP A 210 14.42 0.25 -3.27
CA TRP A 210 14.04 1.62 -3.01
C TRP A 210 14.09 2.41 -4.31
N ARG A 211 13.05 3.22 -4.55
CA ARG A 211 12.91 4.06 -5.73
C ARG A 211 12.40 5.43 -5.29
N GLN A 212 12.84 6.48 -5.98
CA GLN A 212 12.18 7.77 -5.92
C GLN A 212 10.73 7.62 -6.39
N ILE A 213 9.84 8.48 -5.89
CA ILE A 213 8.44 8.46 -6.33
C ILE A 213 8.36 8.76 -7.84
N TYR A 214 7.44 8.11 -8.54
CA TYR A 214 7.17 8.35 -9.96
C TYR A 214 6.65 9.77 -10.20
N THR A 215 6.61 10.21 -11.47
CA THR A 215 6.12 11.54 -11.85
C THR A 215 4.62 11.56 -12.18
N GLN A 216 4.01 12.75 -12.29
CA GLN A 216 2.63 12.90 -12.75
C GLN A 216 2.43 12.34 -14.18
N GLU A 217 3.42 12.46 -15.05
CA GLU A 217 3.38 11.89 -16.40
C GLU A 217 3.30 10.36 -16.34
N ASN A 218 4.10 9.73 -15.46
CA ASN A 218 4.06 8.29 -15.24
C ASN A 218 2.69 7.84 -14.75
N VAL A 219 2.07 8.55 -13.81
CA VAL A 219 0.71 8.23 -13.32
C VAL A 219 -0.31 8.32 -14.45
N ASN A 220 -0.29 9.39 -15.23
CA ASN A 220 -1.24 9.59 -16.32
C ASN A 220 -1.10 8.52 -17.42
N SER A 221 0.14 8.25 -17.84
CA SER A 221 0.45 7.19 -18.83
C SER A 221 0.02 5.82 -18.32
N CYS A 222 0.41 5.46 -17.11
CA CYS A 222 0.09 4.19 -16.47
C CYS A 222 -1.43 3.96 -16.37
N LEU A 223 -2.17 4.92 -15.79
CA LEU A 223 -3.60 4.77 -15.56
C LEU A 223 -4.43 4.81 -16.84
N SER A 224 -3.94 5.44 -17.91
CA SER A 224 -4.60 5.43 -19.23
C SER A 224 -4.66 4.03 -19.87
N ARG A 225 -3.79 3.12 -19.44
CA ARG A 225 -3.72 1.72 -19.90
C ARG A 225 -4.63 0.78 -19.11
N VAL A 226 -5.26 1.26 -18.05
CA VAL A 226 -6.11 0.43 -17.19
C VAL A 226 -7.46 0.22 -17.84
N HIS A 227 -7.80 -1.05 -18.07
CA HIS A 227 -9.13 -1.48 -18.45
C HIS A 227 -10.01 -1.57 -17.20
N THR A 228 -10.94 -0.63 -17.09
CA THR A 228 -11.90 -0.60 -15.97
C THR A 228 -12.95 -1.68 -16.14
N VAL A 229 -13.14 -2.52 -15.12
CA VAL A 229 -14.15 -3.60 -15.12
C VAL A 229 -15.26 -3.33 -14.12
N ALA A 230 -16.48 -3.77 -14.44
CA ALA A 230 -17.59 -3.81 -13.51
C ALA A 230 -17.56 -5.11 -12.68
N TYR A 231 -18.24 -5.10 -11.53
CA TYR A 231 -18.42 -6.32 -10.75
C TYR A 231 -19.23 -7.36 -11.53
N ASN A 232 -18.83 -8.63 -11.40
CA ASN A 232 -19.40 -9.79 -12.10
C ASN A 232 -19.25 -9.76 -13.63
N GLU A 233 -18.51 -8.81 -14.18
CA GLU A 233 -18.17 -8.78 -15.59
C GLU A 233 -17.12 -9.86 -15.90
N LYS A 234 -17.35 -10.65 -16.94
CA LYS A 234 -16.40 -11.67 -17.41
C LYS A 234 -15.50 -11.08 -18.48
N ASN A 235 -14.21 -11.01 -18.17
CA ASN A 235 -13.18 -10.54 -19.09
C ASN A 235 -12.25 -11.70 -19.47
N SER A 236 -12.05 -11.91 -20.77
CA SER A 236 -11.22 -13.02 -21.25
C SER A 236 -9.77 -12.57 -21.46
N ILE A 237 -8.84 -13.34 -20.89
CA ILE A 237 -7.40 -13.22 -21.16
C ILE A 237 -7.09 -14.24 -22.26
N PHE A 238 -6.93 -13.73 -23.49
CA PHE A 238 -6.58 -14.50 -24.69
C PHE A 238 -7.46 -15.72 -25.00
N GLY A 239 -8.70 -15.77 -24.50
CA GLY A 239 -9.58 -16.94 -24.66
C GLY A 239 -9.19 -18.14 -23.80
N LEU A 240 -8.10 -18.07 -23.02
CA LEU A 240 -7.59 -19.16 -22.18
C LEU A 240 -8.16 -19.12 -20.77
N LEU A 241 -8.29 -17.90 -20.22
CA LEU A 241 -8.81 -17.66 -18.89
C LEU A 241 -9.89 -16.59 -18.92
N ASN A 242 -10.82 -16.67 -17.98
CA ASN A 242 -11.82 -15.65 -17.71
C ASN A 242 -11.59 -15.10 -16.31
N ILE A 243 -11.42 -13.79 -16.21
CA ILE A 243 -11.33 -13.08 -14.93
C ILE A 243 -12.63 -12.37 -14.63
N MET A 244 -12.97 -12.30 -13.34
CA MET A 244 -14.16 -11.61 -12.86
C MET A 244 -13.87 -10.96 -11.51
N ALA A 245 -14.17 -9.67 -11.39
CA ALA A 245 -14.11 -8.94 -10.13
C ALA A 245 -15.40 -9.16 -9.32
N ILE A 246 -15.27 -9.57 -8.06
CA ILE A 246 -16.36 -9.70 -7.09
C ILE A 246 -16.10 -8.70 -5.96
N SER A 247 -17.11 -7.94 -5.54
CA SER A 247 -16.96 -7.01 -4.42
C SER A 247 -16.39 -7.73 -3.18
N SER A 248 -15.34 -7.17 -2.57
CA SER A 248 -14.71 -7.75 -1.38
C SER A 248 -15.31 -7.25 -0.07
N GLY A 249 -16.04 -6.12 -0.11
CA GLY A 249 -16.58 -5.42 1.05
C GLY A 249 -15.54 -4.72 1.93
N TYR A 250 -14.26 -4.62 1.51
CA TYR A 250 -13.21 -4.01 2.31
C TYR A 250 -13.19 -2.47 2.24
N CYS A 251 -13.22 -1.92 1.04
CA CYS A 251 -13.36 -0.48 0.79
C CYS A 251 -14.10 -0.22 -0.53
N ILE A 252 -14.43 1.04 -0.81
CA ILE A 252 -15.05 1.43 -2.08
C ILE A 252 -14.16 0.97 -3.25
N GLY A 253 -14.75 0.27 -4.21
CA GLY A 253 -14.05 -0.30 -5.38
C GLY A 253 -13.32 -1.61 -5.15
N SER A 254 -13.08 -2.03 -3.90
CA SER A 254 -12.29 -3.23 -3.65
C SER A 254 -12.95 -4.51 -4.14
N CYS A 255 -12.14 -5.42 -4.68
CA CYS A 255 -12.60 -6.68 -5.24
C CYS A 255 -11.71 -7.86 -4.90
N ASN A 256 -12.34 -9.03 -4.88
CA ASN A 256 -11.69 -10.34 -4.99
C ASN A 256 -11.77 -10.77 -6.45
N TRP A 257 -10.77 -11.48 -6.95
CA TRP A 257 -10.73 -11.94 -8.33
C TRP A 257 -11.05 -13.43 -8.43
N ILE A 258 -11.97 -13.78 -9.31
CA ILE A 258 -12.18 -15.16 -9.76
C ILE A 258 -11.45 -15.30 -11.09
N ILE A 259 -10.58 -16.30 -11.19
CA ILE A 259 -9.82 -16.64 -12.39
C ILE A 259 -10.26 -18.06 -12.79
N ASP A 260 -11.10 -18.11 -13.81
CA ASP A 260 -11.70 -19.34 -14.32
C ASP A 260 -10.99 -19.80 -15.59
N SER A 261 -10.77 -21.09 -15.68
CA SER A 261 -10.56 -21.79 -16.94
C SER A 261 -11.72 -22.76 -17.19
N ASP A 262 -11.63 -23.59 -18.24
CA ASP A 262 -12.70 -24.56 -18.55
C ASP A 262 -12.92 -25.62 -17.46
N HIS A 263 -11.93 -25.87 -16.60
CA HIS A 263 -11.97 -26.98 -15.63
C HIS A 263 -11.62 -26.55 -14.21
N GLU A 264 -10.71 -25.60 -14.03
CA GLU A 264 -10.25 -25.14 -12.74
C GLU A 264 -10.63 -23.67 -12.48
N ARG A 265 -10.93 -23.39 -11.21
CA ARG A 265 -11.24 -22.07 -10.68
C ARG A 265 -10.25 -21.69 -9.58
N ILE A 266 -9.57 -20.57 -9.78
CA ILE A 266 -8.71 -19.94 -8.77
C ILE A 266 -9.45 -18.72 -8.21
N THR A 267 -9.40 -18.52 -6.90
CA THR A 267 -9.96 -17.34 -6.24
C THR A 267 -8.86 -16.61 -5.49
N TYR A 268 -8.68 -15.34 -5.84
CA TYR A 268 -7.75 -14.44 -5.19
C TYR A 268 -8.51 -13.47 -4.29
N ILE A 269 -8.28 -13.56 -2.98
CA ILE A 269 -8.94 -12.77 -1.94
C ILE A 269 -7.92 -11.79 -1.37
N ALA A 270 -8.12 -10.49 -1.61
CA ALA A 270 -7.14 -9.44 -1.33
C ALA A 270 -7.71 -8.37 -0.40
N GLY A 271 -7.87 -8.75 0.88
CA GLY A 271 -8.55 -7.95 1.89
C GLY A 271 -10.06 -7.99 1.68
N SER A 272 -10.77 -8.75 2.51
CA SER A 272 -12.23 -8.93 2.38
C SER A 272 -12.88 -8.89 3.75
N CYS A 273 -14.07 -8.28 3.83
CA CYS A 273 -14.87 -8.23 5.03
C CYS A 273 -15.99 -9.30 4.97
N ALA A 274 -16.14 -10.07 6.05
CA ALA A 274 -17.05 -11.23 6.15
C ALA A 274 -18.56 -10.90 6.04
N LEU A 275 -18.92 -9.63 5.89
CA LEU A 275 -20.29 -9.18 5.66
C LEU A 275 -20.80 -9.46 4.23
N THR A 276 -19.94 -9.92 3.31
CA THR A 276 -20.33 -10.20 1.91
C THR A 276 -19.92 -11.61 1.44
N THR A 277 -20.78 -12.19 0.60
CA THR A 277 -20.76 -13.59 0.13
C THR A 277 -19.45 -14.01 -0.52
N HIS A 278 -18.62 -14.78 0.19
CA HIS A 278 -17.41 -15.39 -0.38
C HIS A 278 -17.75 -16.40 -1.49
N PRO A 279 -16.89 -16.54 -2.53
CA PRO A 279 -17.07 -17.56 -3.57
C PRO A 279 -17.12 -18.96 -2.94
N ARG A 280 -18.24 -19.67 -3.12
CA ARG A 280 -18.51 -20.92 -2.38
C ARG A 280 -17.81 -22.16 -2.92
N LYS A 281 -17.18 -22.09 -4.10
CA LYS A 281 -16.45 -23.22 -4.70
C LYS A 281 -15.30 -22.71 -5.54
N SER A 282 -14.08 -23.05 -5.12
CA SER A 282 -12.82 -22.73 -5.77
C SER A 282 -11.87 -23.93 -5.59
N ASP A 283 -11.09 -24.26 -6.61
CA ASP A 283 -10.12 -25.35 -6.52
C ASP A 283 -8.85 -24.88 -5.80
N VAL A 284 -8.48 -23.61 -6.02
CA VAL A 284 -7.38 -22.95 -5.31
C VAL A 284 -7.85 -21.60 -4.78
N MET A 285 -7.50 -21.31 -3.53
CA MET A 285 -7.75 -20.01 -2.91
C MET A 285 -6.43 -19.39 -2.47
N ILE A 286 -6.14 -18.21 -2.99
CA ILE A 286 -4.99 -17.39 -2.59
C ILE A 286 -5.54 -16.26 -1.74
N ILE A 287 -5.16 -16.20 -0.46
CA ILE A 287 -5.67 -15.22 0.49
C ILE A 287 -4.53 -14.33 0.97
N THR A 288 -4.70 -13.02 0.84
CA THR A 288 -3.73 -11.99 1.20
C THR A 288 -4.38 -10.93 2.07
N ASN A 289 -3.57 -10.02 2.64
CA ASN A 289 -4.03 -8.92 3.50
C ASN A 289 -4.90 -9.39 4.68
N LEU A 290 -4.40 -10.39 5.41
CA LEU A 290 -5.06 -10.91 6.61
C LEU A 290 -4.93 -9.93 7.78
N ASN A 291 -5.98 -9.83 8.59
CA ASN A 291 -5.94 -9.07 9.83
C ASN A 291 -4.92 -9.69 10.81
N ARG A 292 -3.95 -8.90 11.27
CA ARG A 292 -2.89 -9.31 12.20
C ARG A 292 -3.30 -9.19 13.68
N SER A 293 -4.46 -8.61 13.96
CA SER A 293 -5.01 -8.42 15.31
C SER A 293 -6.35 -9.15 15.47
N PRO A 294 -6.38 -10.50 15.43
CA PRO A 294 -7.61 -11.27 15.43
C PRO A 294 -8.41 -11.17 16.75
N THR A 295 -7.75 -10.78 17.84
CA THR A 295 -8.37 -10.64 19.17
C THR A 295 -8.97 -9.26 19.41
N GLN A 296 -8.71 -8.29 18.52
CA GLN A 296 -9.23 -6.94 18.67
C GLN A 296 -10.63 -6.82 18.08
N ASN A 297 -11.55 -6.27 18.85
CA ASN A 297 -12.91 -5.99 18.38
C ASN A 297 -12.96 -4.57 17.78
N PRO A 298 -13.25 -4.42 16.47
CA PRO A 298 -13.27 -3.11 15.82
C PRO A 298 -14.32 -2.17 16.42
N ASP A 299 -15.49 -2.67 16.81
CA ASP A 299 -16.56 -1.85 17.41
C ASP A 299 -16.12 -1.25 18.74
N ALA A 300 -15.42 -2.05 19.56
CA ALA A 300 -14.88 -1.60 20.83
C ALA A 300 -13.80 -0.53 20.63
N MET A 301 -12.89 -0.73 19.67
CA MET A 301 -11.82 0.23 19.35
C MET A 301 -12.39 1.56 18.83
N ILE A 302 -13.39 1.52 17.94
CA ILE A 302 -14.07 2.72 17.45
C ILE A 302 -14.80 3.42 18.60
N SER A 303 -15.47 2.67 19.48
CA SER A 303 -16.13 3.25 20.65
C SER A 303 -15.14 3.95 21.59
N GLU A 304 -13.98 3.35 21.84
CA GLU A 304 -12.93 3.94 22.68
C GLU A 304 -12.37 5.23 22.05
N PHE A 305 -12.03 5.18 20.77
CA PHE A 305 -11.55 6.33 20.01
C PHE A 305 -12.54 7.49 20.01
N THR A 306 -13.82 7.22 19.71
CA THR A 306 -14.86 8.26 19.67
C THR A 306 -15.11 8.86 21.05
N THR A 307 -15.10 8.03 22.11
CA THR A 307 -15.23 8.50 23.50
C THR A 307 -14.07 9.41 23.90
N ALA A 308 -12.83 8.97 23.66
CA ALA A 308 -11.63 9.76 23.96
C ALA A 308 -11.61 11.11 23.19
N THR A 309 -12.05 11.10 21.94
CA THR A 309 -12.18 12.30 21.11
C THR A 309 -13.19 13.28 21.70
N VAL A 310 -14.39 12.81 22.02
CA VAL A 310 -15.47 13.62 22.60
C VAL A 310 -15.06 14.22 23.95
N GLU A 311 -14.44 13.42 24.82
CA GLU A 311 -13.98 13.90 26.12
C GLU A 311 -12.90 14.98 26.01
N THR A 312 -11.96 14.80 25.08
CA THR A 312 -10.90 15.78 24.82
C THR A 312 -11.50 17.11 24.35
N LEU A 313 -12.44 17.06 23.41
CA LEU A 313 -13.13 18.24 22.90
C LEU A 313 -13.97 18.94 23.99
N LYS A 314 -14.68 18.17 24.84
CA LYS A 314 -15.45 18.72 25.98
C LYS A 314 -14.56 19.47 26.98
N LYS A 315 -13.29 19.08 27.12
CA LYS A 315 -12.30 19.74 27.97
C LYS A 315 -11.63 20.95 27.28
N GLY A 316 -12.01 21.30 26.06
CA GLY A 316 -11.43 22.38 25.28
C GLY A 316 -10.08 22.03 24.64
N GLY A 317 -9.72 20.75 24.56
CA GLY A 317 -8.52 20.27 23.88
C GLY A 317 -8.72 20.06 22.39
N ASN A 318 -7.62 19.92 21.65
CA ASN A 318 -7.61 19.58 20.23
C ASN A 318 -7.31 18.08 20.04
N VAL A 319 -7.84 17.50 18.97
CA VAL A 319 -7.60 16.09 18.60
C VAL A 319 -6.95 16.03 17.23
N LEU A 320 -5.80 15.36 17.13
CA LEU A 320 -5.09 15.11 15.87
C LEU A 320 -5.15 13.61 15.58
N VAL A 321 -5.65 13.25 14.39
CA VAL A 321 -5.81 11.86 13.96
C VAL A 321 -4.98 11.64 12.69
N PRO A 322 -3.83 10.96 12.77
CA PRO A 322 -3.09 10.57 11.58
C PRO A 322 -3.80 9.39 10.91
N CYS A 323 -4.28 9.59 9.69
CA CYS A 323 -5.01 8.57 8.94
C CYS A 323 -4.73 8.69 7.43
N LEU A 324 -5.05 7.63 6.69
CA LEU A 324 -5.04 7.67 5.23
C LEU A 324 -6.15 8.60 4.71
N PRO A 325 -5.98 9.18 3.51
CA PRO A 325 -6.96 10.10 2.93
C PRO A 325 -8.26 9.40 2.50
N CYS A 326 -8.25 8.08 2.36
CA CYS A 326 -9.34 7.29 1.81
C CYS A 326 -9.39 5.87 2.40
N GLY A 327 -10.49 5.15 2.12
CA GLY A 327 -10.69 3.77 2.54
C GLY A 327 -11.49 3.66 3.83
N VAL A 328 -11.08 2.75 4.71
CA VAL A 328 -11.75 2.46 6.00
C VAL A 328 -11.86 3.66 6.95
N THR A 329 -11.08 4.71 6.69
CA THR A 329 -11.15 5.98 7.43
C THR A 329 -12.52 6.64 7.30
N PHE A 330 -13.25 6.42 6.20
CA PHE A 330 -14.61 6.97 6.05
C PHE A 330 -15.59 6.37 7.05
N ASP A 331 -15.52 5.06 7.31
CA ASP A 331 -16.38 4.39 8.29
C ASP A 331 -16.08 4.92 9.71
N MET A 332 -14.80 5.11 10.03
CA MET A 332 -14.37 5.71 11.29
C MET A 332 -14.92 7.14 11.47
N PHE A 333 -14.89 7.97 10.42
CA PHE A 333 -15.42 9.33 10.46
C PHE A 333 -16.95 9.36 10.56
N GLU A 334 -17.65 8.42 9.94
CA GLU A 334 -19.10 8.30 10.09
C GLU A 334 -19.48 7.97 11.55
N CYS A 335 -18.81 6.99 12.16
CA CYS A 335 -19.01 6.65 13.56
C CYS A 335 -18.71 7.85 14.50
N LEU A 336 -17.61 8.55 14.26
CA LEU A 336 -17.24 9.74 15.03
C LEU A 336 -18.27 10.86 14.89
N ALA A 337 -18.70 11.17 13.66
CA ALA A 337 -19.69 12.20 13.42
C ALA A 337 -21.02 11.92 14.14
N ASN A 338 -21.45 10.66 14.17
CA ASN A 338 -22.64 10.25 14.90
C ASN A 338 -22.48 10.41 16.42
N HIS A 339 -21.34 10.01 16.98
CA HIS A 339 -21.08 10.15 18.42
C HIS A 339 -20.99 11.62 18.86
N LEU A 340 -20.36 12.48 18.04
CA LEU A 340 -20.28 13.93 18.30
C LEU A 340 -21.67 14.58 18.33
N LYS A 341 -22.55 14.21 17.38
CA LYS A 341 -23.94 14.66 17.34
C LYS A 341 -24.71 14.27 18.60
N LEU A 342 -24.59 13.01 19.04
CA LEU A 342 -25.25 12.52 20.26
C LEU A 342 -24.73 13.19 21.54
N SER A 343 -23.49 13.69 21.52
CA SER A 343 -22.86 14.36 22.66
C SER A 343 -23.11 15.86 22.73
N ASN A 344 -24.02 16.41 21.90
CA ASN A 344 -24.33 17.83 21.77
C ASN A 344 -23.12 18.73 21.44
N LEU A 345 -22.06 18.15 20.86
CA LEU A 345 -20.96 18.91 20.29
C LEU A 345 -21.34 19.30 18.86
N HIS A 346 -22.08 20.40 18.73
CA HIS A 346 -22.55 20.91 17.43
C HIS A 346 -21.55 21.87 16.77
N THR A 347 -20.60 22.41 17.51
CA THR A 347 -19.59 23.36 17.05
C THR A 347 -18.20 22.75 17.21
N TYR A 348 -17.81 21.90 16.26
CA TYR A 348 -16.43 21.44 16.11
C TYR A 348 -15.96 21.71 14.69
N GLN A 349 -14.68 22.06 14.54
CA GLN A 349 -14.07 22.28 13.24
C GLN A 349 -13.25 21.04 12.88
N CYS A 350 -13.69 20.31 11.85
CA CYS A 350 -12.87 19.26 11.25
C CYS A 350 -12.05 19.88 10.12
N ILE A 351 -10.72 19.80 10.21
CA ILE A 351 -9.81 20.22 9.14
C ILE A 351 -9.16 18.96 8.61
N SER A 352 -9.58 18.54 7.41
CA SER A 352 -8.87 17.54 6.64
C SER A 352 -7.77 18.23 5.84
N TYR A 353 -6.53 17.81 6.06
CA TYR A 353 -5.39 18.24 5.24
C TYR A 353 -5.26 17.29 4.04
N GLN A 354 -6.20 17.38 3.11
CA GLN A 354 -6.06 16.73 1.81
C GLN A 354 -5.45 17.73 0.83
N SER A 355 -4.49 17.23 0.05
CA SER A 355 -3.92 17.92 -1.08
C SER A 355 -5.05 18.44 -2.00
N GLU A 356 -5.22 19.77 -2.03
CA GLU A 356 -6.10 20.54 -2.94
C GLU A 356 -7.60 20.65 -2.63
N GLN A 357 -8.13 20.06 -1.58
CA GLN A 357 -9.46 20.46 -1.10
C GLN A 357 -9.34 21.54 -0.03
N LYS A 358 -9.97 22.70 -0.27
CA LYS A 358 -10.27 23.66 0.81
C LYS A 358 -10.78 22.87 2.02
N PRO A 359 -10.42 23.26 3.27
CA PRO A 359 -10.90 22.58 4.46
C PRO A 359 -12.41 22.32 4.30
N VAL A 360 -12.80 21.04 4.31
CA VAL A 360 -14.21 20.68 4.18
C VAL A 360 -14.89 21.09 5.47
N TRP A 361 -15.53 22.26 5.43
CA TRP A 361 -16.31 22.80 6.53
C TRP A 361 -17.57 21.94 6.70
N LEU A 362 -17.52 20.97 7.61
CA LEU A 362 -18.74 20.32 8.08
C LEU A 362 -19.47 21.27 9.04
N THR A 363 -20.10 22.31 8.50
CA THR A 363 -21.05 23.10 9.28
C THR A 363 -22.33 22.29 9.46
N PRO A 364 -22.86 22.10 10.67
CA PRO A 364 -24.22 21.61 10.83
C PRO A 364 -25.15 22.60 10.12
N THR A 365 -25.95 22.11 9.19
CA THR A 365 -27.05 22.91 8.63
C THR A 365 -27.93 23.35 9.80
N SER A 366 -27.91 24.65 10.11
CA SER A 366 -28.88 25.23 11.02
C SER A 366 -30.26 25.03 10.41
N THR A 367 -31.08 24.20 11.04
CA THR A 367 -32.52 24.21 10.79
C THR A 367 -33.02 25.63 11.02
N PRO A 368 -33.72 26.27 10.06
CA PRO A 368 -34.29 27.58 10.29
C PRO A 368 -35.36 27.44 11.37
N SER A 369 -35.14 28.11 12.49
CA SER A 369 -36.13 28.28 13.55
C SER A 369 -37.16 29.32 13.10
N GLY A 370 -38.42 28.90 12.98
CA GLY A 370 -39.60 29.78 12.99
C GLY A 370 -39.95 30.43 11.66
#